data_AF-A0A7S2TEY6-F1
#
_entry.id   AF-A0A7S2TEY6-F1
#
_cell.length_a   1.000
_cell.length_b   1.000
_cell.length_c   1.000
_cell.angle_alpha   90.00
_cell.angle_beta   90.00
_cell.angle_gamma   90.00
#
_symmetry.space_group_name_H-M   'P 1'
#
loop_
_entity.id
_entity.type
_entity.pdbx_description
1 polymer ?
#
loop_
_entity_poly.entity_id
_entity_poly.type
_entity_poly.pdbx_seq_one_letter_code
_entity_poly.pdbx_strand_id
1 'polypeptide(L)'
;SFEKKASDYTGGMKFSQGPYVGVSYFQAVTQNIALGGEGFYHHAQGYSHIFARGKYHDDKNIATATYTTLNTFAANYVRKVSDRVSLAAEIEVNLTNNESLM
;
A
#
# COMPACT_ATOMS: atom_id res chain seq x y z
N SER A 1 18.71 0.43 0.35
CA SER A 1 17.51 1.27 0.60
C SER A 1 17.79 2.17 1.79
N PHE A 2 17.26 3.39 1.76
CA PHE A 2 17.28 4.31 2.88
C PHE A 2 15.88 4.38 3.45
N GLU A 3 15.74 4.30 4.77
CA GLU A 3 14.45 4.43 5.44
C GLU A 3 14.61 5.42 6.60
N LYS A 4 13.67 6.34 6.70
CA LYS A 4 13.59 7.32 7.77
C LYS A 4 12.21 7.23 8.40
N LYS A 5 12.18 6.79 9.65
CA LYS A 5 10.99 6.73 10.48
C LYS A 5 11.02 7.86 11.50
N ALA A 6 9.94 8.63 11.56
CA ALA A 6 9.66 9.63 12.58
C ALA A 6 8.46 9.18 13.43
N SER A 7 8.00 10.03 14.36
CA SER A 7 6.81 9.77 15.18
C SER A 7 5.58 9.51 14.31
N ASP A 8 5.36 10.36 13.31
CA ASP A 8 4.10 10.43 12.57
C ASP A 8 4.26 10.11 11.08
N TYR A 9 5.49 9.90 10.60
CA TYR A 9 5.73 9.52 9.20
C TYR A 9 6.86 8.51 9.04
N THR A 10 6.80 7.74 7.97
CA THR A 10 7.86 6.85 7.50
C THR A 10 8.09 7.12 6.03
N GLY A 11 9.30 7.52 5.68
CA GLY A 11 9.74 7.70 4.30
C GLY A 11 10.83 6.70 3.95
N GLY A 12 10.81 6.16 2.74
CA GLY A 12 11.81 5.23 2.26
C GLY A 12 12.24 5.53 0.83
N MET A 13 13.47 5.22 0.50
CA MET A 13 14.00 5.23 -0.86
C MET A 13 14.66 3.89 -1.13
N LYS A 14 14.19 3.20 -2.16
CA LYS A 14 14.71 1.90 -2.60
C LYS A 14 15.44 2.10 -3.92
N PHE A 15 16.73 1.84 -3.91
CA PHE A 15 17.55 1.67 -5.11
C PHE A 15 17.80 0.18 -5.26
N SER A 16 17.29 -0.41 -6.34
CA SER A 16 17.54 -1.82 -6.65
C SER A 16 18.69 -1.93 -7.65
N GLN A 17 19.34 -3.11 -7.74
CA GLN A 17 20.36 -3.39 -8.74
C GLN A 17 19.72 -3.41 -10.14
N GLY A 18 19.67 -2.25 -10.79
CA GLY A 18 19.01 -2.01 -12.08
C GLY A 18 18.49 -0.57 -12.21
N PRO A 19 17.75 -0.26 -13.29
CA PRO A 19 17.15 1.05 -13.57
C PRO A 19 15.92 1.39 -12.68
N TYR A 20 15.82 0.83 -11.48
CA TYR A 20 14.64 0.96 -10.61
C TYR A 20 14.93 1.86 -9.41
N VAL A 21 14.17 2.96 -9.32
CA VAL A 21 14.16 3.85 -8.16
C VAL A 21 12.75 3.88 -7.60
N GLY A 22 12.61 3.49 -6.34
CA GLY A 22 11.35 3.55 -5.59
C GLY A 22 11.44 4.57 -4.46
N VAL A 23 10.39 5.34 -4.25
CA VAL A 23 10.25 6.25 -3.11
C VAL A 23 8.93 5.94 -2.43
N SER A 24 8.93 5.71 -1.12
CA SER A 24 7.74 5.50 -0.31
C SER A 24 7.59 6.61 0.72
N TYR A 25 6.36 7.00 0.98
CA TYR A 25 6.01 7.93 2.06
C TYR A 25 4.69 7.52 2.68
N PHE A 26 4.67 7.35 4.00
CA PHE A 26 3.47 7.07 4.78
C PHE A 26 3.42 8.00 5.98
N GLN A 27 2.25 8.57 6.22
CA GLN A 27 2.00 9.48 7.33
C GLN A 27 0.77 9.01 8.11
N ALA A 28 0.90 8.94 9.43
CA ALA A 28 -0.23 8.82 10.34
C ALA A 28 -0.99 10.14 10.33
N VAL A 29 -2.22 10.12 9.81
CA VAL A 29 -3.11 11.28 9.78
C VAL A 29 -3.94 11.33 11.07
N THR A 30 -4.28 10.17 11.61
CA THR A 30 -4.92 10.01 12.92
C THR A 30 -4.27 8.85 13.67
N GLN A 31 -4.67 8.62 14.93
CA GLN A 31 -4.18 7.47 15.72
C GLN A 31 -4.47 6.12 15.06
N ASN A 32 -5.54 6.04 14.25
CA ASN A 32 -5.98 4.80 13.62
C ASN A 32 -5.82 4.78 12.10
N ILE A 33 -5.54 5.93 11.46
CA ILE A 33 -5.46 6.05 9.99
C ILE A 33 -4.07 6.53 9.59
N ALA A 34 -3.44 5.78 8.68
CA ALA A 34 -2.24 6.19 7.98
C ALA A 34 -2.50 6.23 6.48
N LEU A 35 -2.11 7.33 5.85
CA LEU A 35 -2.19 7.51 4.41
C LEU A 35 -0.79 7.68 3.85
N GLY A 36 -0.58 7.20 2.64
CA GLY A 36 0.72 7.26 2.00
C GLY A 36 0.69 6.79 0.57
N GLY A 37 1.88 6.59 0.04
CA GLY A 37 2.05 6.05 -1.28
C GLY A 37 3.48 5.63 -1.55
N GLU A 38 3.63 4.92 -2.66
CA GLU A 38 4.91 4.53 -3.21
C GLU A 38 4.95 4.95 -4.68
N GLY A 39 6.02 5.60 -5.09
CA GLY A 39 6.31 5.94 -6.47
C GLY A 39 7.48 5.10 -6.94
N PHE A 40 7.34 4.44 -8.07
CA PHE A 40 8.42 3.71 -8.72
C PHE A 40 8.68 4.31 -10.09
N TYR A 41 9.96 4.49 -10.39
CA TYR A 41 10.44 4.94 -11.68
C TYR A 41 11.36 3.89 -12.27
N HIS A 42 11.07 3.49 -13.51
CA HIS A 42 11.86 2.55 -14.27
C HIS A 42 12.60 3.29 -15.40
N HIS A 43 13.89 3.58 -15.17
CA HIS A 43 14.73 4.39 -16.07
C HIS A 43 14.95 3.73 -17.45
N ALA A 44 14.91 2.39 -17.55
CA ALA A 44 15.15 1.71 -18.82
C ALA A 44 13.92 1.67 -19.74
N GLN A 45 12.70 1.73 -19.20
CA GLN A 45 11.47 1.72 -19.99
C GLN A 45 10.75 3.08 -20.01
N GLY A 46 11.21 4.05 -19.23
CA GLY A 46 10.61 5.39 -19.16
C GLY A 46 9.23 5.43 -18.50
N TYR A 47 8.83 4.35 -17.80
CA TYR A 47 7.54 4.28 -17.11
C TYR A 47 7.68 4.61 -15.62
N SER A 48 6.63 5.21 -15.09
CA SER A 48 6.47 5.46 -13.66
C SER A 48 5.16 4.86 -13.18
N HIS A 49 5.20 4.30 -11.97
CA HIS A 49 4.03 3.76 -11.30
C HIS A 49 3.86 4.45 -9.96
N ILE A 50 2.64 4.88 -9.67
CA ILE A 50 2.30 5.49 -8.39
C ILE A 50 1.27 4.60 -7.73
N PHE A 51 1.49 4.35 -6.45
CA PHE A 51 0.68 3.55 -5.57
C PHE A 51 0.20 4.49 -4.47
N ALA A 52 -1.09 4.76 -4.41
CA ALA A 52 -1.70 5.42 -3.25
C ALA A 52 -2.17 4.33 -2.29
N ARG A 53 -1.83 4.42 -1.02
CA ARG A 53 -2.23 3.43 0.00
C ARG A 53 -2.80 4.11 1.24
N GLY A 54 -3.96 3.63 1.66
CA GLY A 54 -4.54 3.91 2.96
C GLY A 54 -4.47 2.68 3.86
N LYS A 55 -4.23 2.91 5.15
CA LYS A 55 -4.31 1.90 6.20
C LYS A 55 -5.15 2.42 7.35
N TYR A 56 -6.05 1.58 7.82
CA TYR A 56 -6.79 1.76 9.05
C TYR A 56 -6.44 0.63 10.01
N HIS A 57 -6.28 0.94 11.29
CA HIS A 57 -5.99 -0.03 12.34
C HIS A 57 -6.64 0.38 13.65
N ASP A 58 -7.48 -0.50 14.19
CA ASP A 58 -7.98 -0.48 15.56
C ASP A 58 -7.66 -1.80 16.26
N ASP A 59 -8.05 -1.94 17.52
CA ASP A 59 -7.75 -3.12 18.35
C ASP A 59 -8.23 -4.46 17.77
N LYS A 60 -9.22 -4.44 16.87
CA LYS A 60 -9.86 -5.64 16.32
C LYS A 60 -9.82 -5.70 14.80
N ASN A 61 -9.58 -4.58 14.11
CA ASN A 61 -9.75 -4.46 12.68
C ASN A 61 -8.53 -3.81 12.05
N ILE A 62 -8.08 -4.38 10.93
CA ILE A 62 -7.06 -3.80 10.06
C ILE A 62 -7.69 -3.71 8.68
N ALA A 63 -7.73 -2.51 8.11
CA ALA A 63 -8.11 -2.31 6.72
C ALA A 63 -6.95 -1.70 5.96
N THR A 64 -6.73 -2.13 4.73
CA THR A 64 -5.79 -1.50 3.80
C THR A 64 -6.47 -1.34 2.46
N ALA A 65 -6.21 -0.24 1.79
CA ALA A 65 -6.64 0.01 0.42
C ALA A 65 -5.44 0.52 -0.36
N THR A 66 -5.17 -0.04 -1.52
CA THR A 66 -4.11 0.39 -2.42
C THR A 66 -4.73 0.63 -3.80
N TYR A 67 -4.51 1.82 -4.34
CA TYR A 67 -4.83 2.15 -5.71
C TYR A 67 -3.53 2.37 -6.48
N THR A 68 -3.45 1.86 -7.69
CA THR A 68 -2.25 1.93 -8.51
C THR A 68 -2.56 2.60 -9.84
N THR A 69 -1.59 3.32 -10.41
CA THR A 69 -1.71 3.88 -11.77
C THR A 69 -1.82 2.82 -12.87
N LEU A 70 -1.67 1.54 -12.50
CA LEU A 70 -1.95 0.37 -13.34
C LEU A 70 -3.44 -0.01 -13.33
N ASN A 71 -4.33 0.92 -12.94
CA ASN A 71 -5.77 0.71 -12.84
C ASN A 71 -6.16 -0.45 -11.94
N THR A 72 -5.30 -0.85 -11.01
CA THR A 72 -5.59 -1.93 -10.05
C THR A 72 -5.96 -1.30 -8.71
N PHE A 73 -7.11 -1.71 -8.18
CA PHE A 73 -7.58 -1.39 -6.85
C PHE A 73 -7.56 -2.65 -6.00
N ALA A 74 -6.82 -2.62 -4.90
CA ALA A 74 -6.72 -3.71 -3.95
C ALA A 74 -7.19 -3.23 -2.56
N ALA A 75 -8.09 -3.97 -1.94
CA ALA A 75 -8.54 -3.71 -0.57
C ALA A 75 -8.46 -5.00 0.26
N ASN A 76 -7.88 -4.89 1.45
CA ASN A 76 -7.79 -6.01 2.40
C ASN A 76 -8.39 -5.57 3.72
N TYR A 77 -9.24 -6.41 4.30
CA TYR A 77 -9.88 -6.19 5.58
C TYR A 77 -9.71 -7.43 6.45
N VAL A 78 -9.04 -7.26 7.58
CA VAL A 78 -8.82 -8.30 8.58
C VAL A 78 -9.54 -7.91 9.85
N ARG A 79 -10.34 -8.82 10.38
CA ARG A 79 -11.05 -8.66 11.64
C ARG A 79 -10.72 -9.81 12.58
N LYS A 80 -10.20 -9.46 13.75
CA LYS A 80 -10.00 -10.39 14.86
C LYS A 80 -11.36 -10.73 15.48
N VAL A 81 -11.74 -12.01 15.40
CA VAL A 81 -13.00 -12.52 15.97
C VAL A 81 -12.76 -13.10 17.37
N SER A 82 -11.60 -13.74 17.59
CA SER A 82 -11.17 -14.24 18.89
C SER A 82 -9.64 -14.15 19.03
N ASP A 83 -9.08 -14.53 20.18
CA ASP A 83 -7.62 -14.55 20.37
C ASP A 83 -6.87 -15.52 19.47
N ARG A 84 -7.61 -16.46 18.84
CA ARG A 84 -7.03 -17.48 17.95
C ARG A 84 -7.57 -17.42 16.52
N VAL A 85 -8.61 -16.62 16.25
CA VAL A 85 -9.29 -16.60 14.96
C VAL A 85 -9.41 -15.17 14.46
N SER A 86 -8.90 -14.96 13.24
CA SER A 86 -9.08 -13.73 12.48
C SER A 86 -9.68 -14.07 11.13
N LEU A 87 -10.65 -13.26 10.70
CA LEU A 87 -11.24 -13.33 9.37
C LEU A 87 -10.55 -12.30 8.49
N ALA A 88 -10.04 -12.73 7.34
CA ALA A 88 -9.46 -11.86 6.33
C ALA A 88 -10.33 -11.91 5.08
N ALA A 89 -10.57 -10.74 4.49
CA ALA A 89 -11.24 -10.57 3.22
C ALA A 89 -10.36 -9.69 2.33
N GLU A 90 -10.14 -10.12 1.10
CA GLU A 90 -9.27 -9.45 0.14
C GLU A 90 -10.06 -9.27 -1.16
N ILE A 91 -9.90 -8.11 -1.80
CA ILE A 91 -10.52 -7.78 -3.07
C ILE A 91 -9.45 -7.12 -3.92
N GLU A 92 -9.20 -7.67 -5.11
CA GLU A 92 -8.35 -7.06 -6.12
C GLU A 92 -9.12 -6.96 -7.44
N VAL A 93 -9.24 -5.74 -7.95
CA VAL A 93 -9.98 -5.44 -9.18
C VAL A 93 -9.07 -4.67 -10.12
N ASN A 94 -8.95 -5.17 -11.35
CA ASN A 94 -8.34 -4.42 -12.44
C ASN A 94 -9.40 -3.69 -13.25
N LEU A 95 -9.40 -2.36 -13.15
CA LEU A 95 -10.35 -1.46 -13.80
C LEU A 95 -10.15 -1.33 -15.31
N THR A 96 -9.05 -1.87 -15.87
CA THR A 96 -8.82 -1.88 -17.33
C THR A 96 -9.55 -3.04 -18.00
N ASN A 97 -9.64 -4.19 -17.32
CA ASN A 97 -10.18 -5.42 -17.91
C ASN A 97 -11.51 -5.85 -17.27
N ASN A 98 -11.99 -5.19 -16.21
CA ASN A 98 -13.11 -5.65 -15.37
C ASN A 98 -12.97 -7.11 -14.86
N GLU A 99 -11.77 -7.69 -14.96
CA GLU A 99 -11.45 -8.97 -14.36
C GLU A 99 -11.17 -8.74 -12.88
N SER A 100 -12.12 -9.19 -12.07
CA SER A 100 -11.95 -9.37 -10.63
C SER A 100 -11.40 -10.77 -10.44
N LEU A 101 -10.22 -10.90 -9.83
CA LEU A 101 -9.79 -12.19 -9.30
C LEU A 101 -10.57 -12.38 -7.99
N MET A 102 -11.78 -12.95 -8.13
CA MET A 102 -12.55 -13.52 -7.02
C MET A 102 -12.09 -14.95 -6.74
#